data_AF-A0A7X0P145-F1
#
_entry.id   AF-A0A7X0P145-F1
#
_cell.length_a   1.000
_cell.length_b   1.000
_cell.length_c   1.000
_cell.angle_alpha   90.00
_cell.angle_beta   90.00
_cell.angle_gamma   90.00
#
_symmetry.space_group_name_H-M   'P 1'
#
loop_
_entity.id
_entity.type
_entity.pdbx_description
1 polymer ?
#
loop_
_entity_poly.entity_id
_entity_poly.type
_entity_poly.pdbx_seq_one_letter_code
_entity_poly.pdbx_strand_id
1 'polypeptide(L)'
;MQTQLVERYLKPADLRQGIYLVFWFSHENWNNKDSRYTRGKRYAYDKLVTELSQQAIRLRDSNDICVTPIVVDGTLAMLPAREDSQ
;
A
#
# COMPACT_ATOMS: atom_id res chain seq x y z
N MET A 1 -7.30 -2.75 -5.11
CA MET A 1 -7.54 -3.81 -4.10
C MET A 1 -8.25 -5.04 -4.67
N GLN A 2 -9.34 -4.87 -5.43
CA GLN A 2 -10.13 -5.94 -6.06
C GLN A 2 -9.28 -7.00 -6.79
N THR A 3 -8.52 -6.60 -7.81
CA THR A 3 -7.77 -7.56 -8.64
C THR A 3 -6.58 -8.19 -7.91
N GLN A 4 -5.88 -7.39 -7.09
CA GLN A 4 -4.63 -7.82 -6.47
C GLN A 4 -4.81 -8.69 -5.23
N LEU A 5 -5.75 -8.36 -4.35
CA LEU A 5 -5.97 -9.10 -3.11
C LEU A 5 -7.17 -10.03 -3.22
N VAL A 6 -8.33 -9.46 -3.59
CA VAL A 6 -9.60 -10.18 -3.53
C VAL A 6 -9.66 -11.31 -4.54
N GLU A 7 -9.43 -11.00 -5.82
CA GLU A 7 -9.55 -11.99 -6.89
C GLU A 7 -8.39 -12.98 -6.92
N ARG A 8 -7.18 -12.52 -6.57
CA ARG A 8 -5.99 -13.35 -6.66
C ARG A 8 -5.75 -14.24 -5.45
N TYR A 9 -6.16 -13.82 -4.25
CA TYR A 9 -5.83 -14.54 -3.01
C TYR A 9 -7.05 -14.94 -2.19
N LEU A 10 -8.05 -14.04 -2.02
CA LEU A 10 -9.17 -14.34 -1.14
C LEU A 10 -10.19 -15.28 -1.79
N LYS A 11 -10.68 -14.97 -2.99
CA LYS A 11 -11.68 -15.78 -3.70
C LYS A 11 -11.22 -17.23 -3.96
N PRO A 12 -9.99 -17.51 -4.44
CA PRO A 12 -9.54 -18.88 -4.67
C PRO A 12 -9.42 -19.71 -3.38
N ALA A 13 -9.28 -19.05 -2.24
CA ALA A 13 -9.17 -19.69 -0.92
C ALA A 13 -10.48 -19.69 -0.12
N ASP A 14 -11.60 -19.25 -0.73
CA ASP A 14 -12.91 -19.06 -0.08
C ASP A 14 -12.84 -18.19 1.20
N LEU A 15 -11.94 -17.21 1.21
CA LEU A 15 -11.78 -16.26 2.32
C LEU A 15 -12.59 -15.00 2.06
N ARG A 16 -13.26 -14.50 3.11
CA ARG A 16 -14.01 -13.22 3.08
C ARG A 16 -13.31 -12.09 3.81
N GLN A 17 -12.19 -12.38 4.47
CA GLN A 17 -11.46 -11.41 5.29
C GLN A 17 -9.99 -11.37 4.88
N GLY A 18 -9.39 -10.18 4.90
CA GLY A 18 -7.98 -10.03 4.59
C GLY A 18 -7.37 -8.72 5.07
N ILE A 19 -6.05 -8.72 5.20
CA ILE A 19 -5.27 -7.50 5.45
C ILE A 19 -4.54 -7.15 4.15
N TYR A 20 -4.60 -5.87 3.76
CA TYR A 20 -3.89 -5.36 2.60
C TYR A 20 -2.78 -4.41 3.05
N LEU A 21 -1.56 -4.95 3.14
CA LEU A 21 -0.40 -4.17 3.54
C LEU A 21 0.18 -3.43 2.33
N VAL A 22 0.33 -2.12 2.44
CA VAL A 22 0.87 -1.25 1.39
C VAL A 22 2.02 -0.44 1.96
N PHE A 23 3.20 -0.60 1.39
CA PHE A 23 4.34 0.28 1.66
C PHE A 23 4.27 1.48 0.72
N TRP A 24 4.09 2.66 1.30
CA TRP A 24 4.16 3.92 0.59
C TRP A 24 5.56 4.51 0.74
N PHE A 25 6.05 5.15 -0.31
CA PHE A 25 7.34 5.83 -0.31
C PHE A 25 7.17 7.25 -0.84
N SER A 26 7.80 8.21 -0.17
CA SER A 26 7.83 9.59 -0.64
C SER A 26 8.51 9.65 -2.01
N HIS A 27 7.83 10.30 -2.94
CA HIS A 27 8.32 10.49 -4.30
C HIS A 27 9.46 11.51 -4.38
N GLU A 28 9.67 12.33 -3.35
CA GLU A 28 10.77 13.31 -3.28
C GLU A 28 12.14 12.65 -3.36
N ASN A 29 12.25 11.42 -2.84
CA ASN A 29 13.49 10.64 -2.85
C ASN A 29 13.56 9.62 -3.99
N TRP A 30 12.58 9.64 -4.92
CA TRP A 30 12.57 8.69 -6.02
C TRP A 30 13.55 9.13 -7.11
N ASN A 31 14.56 8.30 -7.38
CA ASN A 31 15.49 8.47 -8.48
C ASN A 31 14.77 8.70 -9.82
N ASN A 32 14.94 9.89 -10.41
CA ASN A 32 14.30 10.30 -11.66
C ASN A 32 14.79 9.54 -12.90
N LYS A 33 15.90 8.79 -12.80
CA LYS A 33 16.38 7.88 -13.84
C LYS A 33 15.70 6.52 -13.80
N ASP A 34 14.92 6.21 -12.76
CA ASP A 34 14.12 4.98 -12.71
C ASP A 34 13.05 5.04 -13.81
N SER A 35 12.99 4.02 -14.66
CA SER A 35 12.02 3.92 -15.76
C SER A 35 10.56 3.90 -15.28
N ARG A 36 10.34 3.63 -13.99
CA ARG A 36 9.03 3.64 -13.33
C ARG A 36 8.67 5.00 -12.74
N TYR A 37 9.61 5.94 -12.63
CA TYR A 37 9.41 7.28 -12.05
C TYR A 37 8.28 8.07 -12.73
N THR A 38 8.12 7.89 -14.05
CA THR A 38 7.07 8.55 -14.85
C THR A 38 5.76 7.78 -14.88
N ARG A 39 5.79 6.47 -14.60
CA ARG A 39 4.61 5.58 -14.65
C ARG A 39 3.92 5.42 -13.29
N GLY A 40 4.65 5.69 -12.21
CA GLY A 40 4.13 5.60 -10.85
C GLY A 40 3.06 6.65 -10.58
N LYS A 41 1.90 6.23 -10.05
CA LYS A 41 0.93 7.17 -9.50
C LYS A 41 1.51 7.81 -8.24
N ARG A 42 1.52 9.14 -8.20
CA ARG A 42 2.00 9.93 -7.06
C ARG A 42 0.81 10.27 -6.18
N TYR A 43 0.69 9.55 -5.07
CA TYR A 43 -0.26 9.87 -4.02
C TYR A 43 0.49 10.47 -2.84
N ALA A 44 -0.07 11.53 -2.23
CA ALA A 44 0.26 11.88 -0.87
C ALA A 44 -0.19 10.74 0.06
N TYR A 45 0.54 10.54 1.17
CA TYR A 45 0.26 9.46 2.12
C TYR A 45 -1.22 9.42 2.56
N ASP A 46 -1.74 10.54 3.06
CA ASP A 46 -3.14 10.64 3.55
C ASP A 46 -4.16 10.35 2.45
N LYS A 47 -3.86 10.79 1.23
CA LYS A 47 -4.73 10.55 0.07
C LYS A 47 -4.75 9.06 -0.28
N LEU A 48 -3.62 8.37 -0.21
CA LEU A 48 -3.55 6.92 -0.43
C LEU A 48 -4.31 6.15 0.65
N VAL A 49 -4.14 6.51 1.92
CA VAL A 49 -4.90 5.92 3.03
C VAL A 49 -6.40 6.06 2.78
N THR A 50 -6.86 7.29 2.50
CA THR A 50 -8.27 7.57 2.23
C THR A 50 -8.81 6.76 1.05
N GLU A 51 -8.08 6.73 -0.07
CA GLU A 51 -8.44 5.95 -1.26
C GLU A 51 -8.57 4.45 -0.96
N LEU A 52 -7.61 3.87 -0.24
CA LEU A 52 -7.64 2.45 0.09
C LEU A 52 -8.77 2.11 1.07
N SER A 53 -9.04 2.97 2.06
CA SER A 53 -10.17 2.82 2.97
C SER A 53 -11.50 2.87 2.24
N GLN A 54 -11.67 3.81 1.29
CA GLN A 54 -12.87 3.87 0.45
C GLN A 54 -13.03 2.62 -0.42
N GLN A 55 -11.93 2.11 -0.98
CA GLN A 55 -11.96 0.85 -1.74
C GLN A 55 -12.41 -0.32 -0.85
N ALA A 56 -11.88 -0.43 0.37
CA ALA A 56 -12.28 -1.46 1.32
C ALA A 56 -13.76 -1.41 1.68
N ILE A 57 -14.32 -0.21 1.90
CA ILE A 57 -15.75 -0.01 2.13
C ILE A 57 -16.57 -0.51 0.93
N ARG A 58 -16.21 -0.09 -0.29
CA ARG A 58 -16.89 -0.54 -1.51
C ARG A 58 -16.84 -2.06 -1.69
N LEU A 59 -15.72 -2.70 -1.32
CA LEU A 59 -15.58 -4.16 -1.39
C LEU A 59 -16.51 -4.89 -0.45
N ARG A 60 -16.62 -4.39 0.79
CA ARG A 60 -17.56 -4.92 1.78
C ARG A 60 -18.99 -4.77 1.26
N ASP A 61 -19.35 -3.58 0.80
CA ASP A 61 -20.72 -3.29 0.42
C ASP A 61 -21.15 -4.01 -0.88
N SER A 62 -20.22 -4.30 -1.80
CA SER A 62 -20.52 -4.95 -3.09
C SER A 62 -20.36 -6.47 -3.11
N ASN A 63 -19.44 -7.02 -2.32
CA ASN A 63 -19.04 -8.43 -2.40
C ASN A 63 -19.10 -9.17 -1.05
N ASP A 64 -19.48 -8.50 0.04
CA ASP A 64 -19.42 -9.05 1.41
C ASP A 64 -17.99 -9.50 1.80
N ILE A 65 -16.98 -8.74 1.33
CA ILE A 65 -15.56 -9.01 1.59
C ILE A 65 -14.99 -7.88 2.45
N CYS A 66 -14.52 -8.24 3.64
CA CYS A 66 -13.91 -7.31 4.59
C CYS A 66 -12.39 -7.29 4.44
N VAL A 67 -11.87 -6.20 3.89
CA VAL A 67 -10.42 -5.96 3.83
C VAL A 67 -10.03 -4.80 4.72
N THR A 68 -8.98 -4.97 5.51
CA THR A 68 -8.36 -3.87 6.26
C THR A 68 -7.07 -3.43 5.56
N PRO A 69 -7.05 -2.25 4.92
CA PRO A 69 -5.81 -1.70 4.38
C PRO A 69 -4.94 -1.14 5.51
N ILE A 70 -3.66 -1.46 5.48
CA ILE A 70 -2.65 -0.89 6.37
C ILE A 70 -1.58 -0.25 5.50
N VAL A 71 -1.44 1.07 5.61
CA VAL A 71 -0.42 1.83 4.85
C VAL A 71 0.74 2.14 5.76
N VAL A 72 1.90 1.58 5.44
CA VAL A 72 3.15 1.83 6.15
C VAL A 72 3.94 2.86 5.36
N ASP A 73 4.36 3.94 6.02
CA ASP A 73 5.38 4.81 5.44
C ASP A 73 6.73 4.08 5.48
N GLY A 74 7.17 3.64 4.31
CA GLY A 74 8.46 3.00 4.10
C GLY A 74 9.56 3.99 3.77
N THR A 75 9.27 5.29 3.74
CA THR A 75 10.29 6.33 3.61
C THR A 75 11.15 6.27 4.85
N LEU A 76 12.37 5.76 4.71
CA LEU A 76 13.37 5.86 5.77
C LEU A 76 13.58 7.34 6.06
N ALA A 77 13.04 7.83 7.18
CA ALA A 77 13.78 8.84 7.94
C ALA A 77 15.14 8.19 8.16
N MET A 78 16.21 8.83 7.68
CA MET A 78 17.58 8.33 7.87
C MET A 78 17.67 7.80 9.30
N LEU A 79 17.74 6.47 9.46
CA LEU A 79 18.20 5.93 10.72
C LEU A 79 19.58 6.58 10.89
N PRO A 80 19.85 7.26 12.02
CA PRO A 80 21.20 7.77 12.26
C PRO A 80 22.14 6.61 11.97
N ALA A 81 23.14 6.87 11.12
CA ALA A 81 24.16 5.89 10.80
C ALA A 81 24.56 5.26 12.13
N ARG A 82 24.49 3.92 12.23
CA ARG A 82 25.02 3.23 13.40
C ARG A 82 26.43 3.77 13.57
N GLU A 83 26.65 4.51 14.67
CA GLU A 83 27.99 4.78 15.13
C GLU A 83 28.54 3.40 15.47
N ASP A 84 29.25 2.82 14.50
CA ASP A 84 30.06 1.64 14.73
C ASP A 84 31.10 2.04 15.78
N SER A 85 30.75 1.77 17.03
CA SER A 85 31.68 1.79 18.14
C SER A 85 32.56 0.55 17.98
N GLN A 86 33.73 0.73 17.37
CA GLN A 86 35.02 0.18 17.83
C GLN A 86 36.18 0.62 16.93
#